data_AF-A0A8T5UPT5-F1
#
_entry.id   AF-A0A8T5UPT5-F1
#
_cell.length_a   1.000
_cell.length_b   1.000
_cell.length_c   1.000
_cell.angle_alpha   90.00
_cell.angle_beta   90.00
_cell.angle_gamma   90.00
#
_symmetry.space_group_name_H-M   'P 1'
#
loop_
_entity.id
_entity.type
_entity.pdbx_description
1 polymer ?
#
loop_
_entity_poly.entity_id
_entity_poly.type
_entity_poly.pdbx_seq_one_letter_code
_entity_poly.pdbx_strand_id
1 'polypeptide(L)'
;MTRVVESENSTIVIVYHPLSRILFCSISDADDDVDKLIEVINKISSRFWKKHQSDIKLFRTTTEKSRFQTIEVDIENLCQGGRVAEVLPRLLVVENVLHKIVSMGMIDEEDLQVALRCTGKTSPLRIARELSKSRNDVNNILHKLEQLDIVNF
;
A
#
# COMPACT_ATOMS: atom_id res chain seq x y z
N MET A 1 11.50 -9.99 12.82
CA MET A 1 12.44 -9.43 11.83
C MET A 1 11.64 -9.14 10.58
N THR A 2 11.73 -7.92 10.05
CA THR A 2 11.03 -7.51 8.83
C THR A 2 12.07 -7.21 7.75
N ARG A 3 11.82 -7.65 6.53
CA ARG A 3 12.63 -7.36 5.35
C ARG A 3 11.71 -6.92 4.23
N VAL A 4 12.03 -5.79 3.61
CA VAL A 4 11.35 -5.29 2.41
C VAL A 4 12.29 -5.52 1.23
N VAL A 5 11.76 -6.06 0.14
CA VAL A 5 12.45 -6.22 -1.14
C VAL A 5 11.62 -5.53 -2.20
N GLU A 6 12.17 -4.46 -2.75
CA GLU A 6 11.52 -3.68 -3.80
C GLU A 6 12.03 -4.16 -5.17
N SER A 7 11.11 -4.28 -6.13
CA SER A 7 11.36 -4.55 -7.54
C SER A 7 10.62 -3.52 -8.38
N GLU A 8 10.93 -3.43 -9.67
CA GLU A 8 10.31 -2.45 -10.58
C GLU A 8 8.78 -2.52 -10.62
N ASN A 9 8.21 -3.70 -10.42
CA ASN A 9 6.77 -3.94 -10.55
C ASN A 9 6.12 -4.52 -9.29
N SER A 10 6.90 -4.75 -8.22
CA SER A 10 6.33 -5.35 -7.02
C SER A 10 7.13 -5.02 -5.77
N THR A 11 6.45 -4.93 -4.64
CA THR A 11 7.08 -4.87 -3.32
C THR A 11 6.80 -6.18 -2.57
N ILE A 12 7.86 -6.77 -2.01
CA ILE A 12 7.77 -7.99 -1.22
C ILE A 12 8.10 -7.65 0.22
N VAL A 13 7.14 -7.89 1.13
CA VAL A 13 7.36 -7.71 2.57
C VAL A 13 7.43 -9.08 3.23
N ILE A 14 8.54 -9.34 3.92
CA ILE A 14 8.81 -10.60 4.60
C ILE A 14 8.91 -10.33 6.10
N VAL A 15 8.05 -10.97 6.89
CA VAL A 15 8.04 -10.88 8.35
C VAL A 15 8.26 -12.26 8.96
N TYR A 16 9.39 -12.41 9.65
CA TYR A 16 9.63 -13.59 10.49
C TYR A 16 9.10 -13.34 11.90
N HIS A 17 8.13 -14.16 12.31
CA HIS A 17 7.53 -14.13 13.64
C HIS A 17 8.26 -15.13 14.57
N PRO A 18 9.07 -14.67 15.55
CA PRO A 18 10.00 -15.53 16.27
C PRO A 18 9.34 -16.63 17.13
N LEU A 19 8.21 -16.32 17.77
CA LEU A 19 7.54 -17.26 18.68
C LEU A 19 6.96 -18.45 17.94
N SER A 20 6.34 -18.21 16.78
CA SER A 20 5.78 -19.27 15.93
C SER A 20 6.85 -19.96 15.08
N ARG A 21 7.98 -19.28 14.83
CA ARG A 21 9.01 -19.67 13.85
C ARG A 21 8.43 -19.84 12.45
N ILE A 22 7.56 -18.91 12.06
CA ILE A 22 6.89 -18.88 10.76
C ILE A 22 7.25 -17.58 10.05
N LEU A 23 7.41 -17.70 8.75
CA LEU A 23 7.69 -16.61 7.85
C LEU A 23 6.40 -16.25 7.11
N PHE A 24 6.01 -14.99 7.21
CA PHE A 24 4.86 -14.41 6.53
C PHE A 24 5.38 -13.53 5.40
N CYS A 25 4.83 -13.70 4.20
CA CYS A 25 5.20 -12.90 3.03
C CYS A 25 3.95 -12.26 2.44
N SER A 26 4.09 -11.02 1.98
CA SER A 26 3.21 -10.41 0.99
C SER A 26 3.98 -10.11 -0.28
N ILE A 27 3.25 -10.06 -1.38
CA ILE A 27 3.68 -9.49 -2.65
C ILE A 27 2.59 -8.48 -3.01
N SER A 28 2.97 -7.27 -3.31
CA SER A 28 2.08 -6.14 -3.59
C SER A 28 2.58 -5.38 -4.81
N ASP A 29 1.81 -4.42 -5.29
CA ASP A 29 2.24 -3.55 -6.36
C ASP A 29 3.37 -2.62 -5.87
N ALA A 30 4.17 -2.09 -6.80
CA ALA A 30 5.37 -1.29 -6.50
C ALA A 30 5.06 0.10 -5.89
N ASP A 31 3.80 0.50 -5.88
CA ASP A 31 3.27 1.79 -5.44
C ASP A 31 2.32 1.68 -4.24
N ASP A 32 2.09 0.47 -3.74
CA ASP A 32 1.36 0.26 -2.49
C ASP A 32 2.13 0.83 -1.29
N ASP A 33 1.38 1.26 -0.27
CA ASP A 33 1.92 1.74 1.00
C ASP A 33 2.61 0.59 1.77
N VAL A 34 3.94 0.62 1.75
CA VAL A 34 4.80 -0.39 2.41
C VAL A 34 4.59 -0.42 3.92
N ASP A 35 4.41 0.73 4.56
CA ASP A 35 4.19 0.80 6.01
C ASP A 35 2.84 0.17 6.36
N LYS A 36 1.83 0.39 5.52
CA LYS A 36 0.52 -0.24 5.66
C LYS A 36 0.60 -1.75 5.48
N LEU A 37 1.35 -2.25 4.50
CA LEU A 37 1.58 -3.68 4.29
C LEU A 37 2.28 -4.32 5.50
N ILE A 38 3.31 -3.67 6.04
CA ILE A 38 4.01 -4.13 7.25
C ILE A 38 3.03 -4.20 8.43
N GLU A 39 2.19 -3.18 8.63
CA GLU A 39 1.17 -3.15 9.68
C GLU A 39 0.22 -4.36 9.57
N VAL A 40 -0.28 -4.62 8.37
CA VAL A 40 -1.23 -5.71 8.09
C VAL A 40 -0.60 -7.08 8.32
N ILE A 41 0.62 -7.32 7.81
CA ILE A 41 1.30 -8.61 8.00
C ILE A 41 1.62 -8.87 9.47
N ASN A 42 1.99 -7.83 10.23
CA ASN A 42 2.19 -7.95 11.68
C ASN A 42 0.89 -8.32 12.41
N LYS A 43 -0.25 -7.76 11.98
CA LYS A 43 -1.58 -8.15 12.49
C LYS A 43 -1.91 -9.61 12.15
N ILE A 44 -1.69 -10.03 10.90
CA ILE A 44 -1.91 -11.42 10.45
C ILE A 44 -1.06 -12.38 11.29
N SER A 45 0.25 -12.13 11.40
CA SER A 45 1.17 -13.01 12.14
C SER A 45 0.81 -13.12 13.63
N SER A 46 0.41 -12.01 14.25
CA SER A 46 -0.05 -11.99 15.64
C SER A 46 -1.36 -12.76 15.84
N ARG A 47 -2.34 -12.61 14.94
CA ARG A 47 -3.61 -13.37 14.98
C ARG A 47 -3.37 -14.85 14.77
N PHE A 48 -2.54 -15.20 13.79
CA PHE A 48 -2.15 -16.58 13.54
C PHE A 48 -1.56 -17.24 14.77
N TRP A 49 -0.60 -16.58 15.43
CA TRP A 49 0.03 -17.12 16.63
C TRP A 49 -0.98 -17.36 17.76
N LYS A 50 -1.85 -16.38 18.04
CA LYS A 50 -2.87 -16.50 19.09
C LYS A 50 -3.82 -17.67 18.86
N LYS A 51 -4.20 -17.92 17.61
CA LYS A 51 -5.19 -18.95 17.25
C LYS A 51 -4.59 -20.35 17.12
N HIS A 52 -3.36 -20.44 16.59
CA HIS A 52 -2.79 -21.71 16.13
C HIS A 52 -1.55 -22.16 16.90
N GLN A 53 -1.22 -21.53 18.04
CA GLN A 53 -0.05 -21.90 18.84
C GLN A 53 0.06 -23.41 19.14
N SER A 54 -1.06 -24.05 19.50
CA SER A 54 -1.11 -25.49 19.78
C SER A 54 -0.95 -26.33 18.51
N ASP A 55 -1.57 -25.90 17.42
CA ASP A 55 -1.55 -26.60 16.14
C ASP A 55 -0.16 -26.61 15.50
N ILE A 56 0.65 -25.56 15.71
CA ILE A 56 2.04 -25.51 15.20
C ILE A 56 2.88 -26.67 15.75
N LYS A 57 2.69 -27.04 17.02
CA LYS A 57 3.43 -28.16 17.62
C LYS A 57 3.08 -29.48 16.95
N LEU A 58 1.78 -29.69 16.69
CA LEU A 58 1.28 -30.87 15.98
C LEU A 58 1.74 -30.90 14.53
N PHE A 59 1.70 -29.77 13.83
CA PHE A 59 2.16 -29.66 12.45
C PHE A 59 3.64 -30.06 12.31
N ARG A 60 4.49 -29.69 13.27
CA ARG A 60 5.92 -30.06 13.26
C ARG A 60 6.18 -31.57 13.35
N THR A 61 5.23 -32.34 13.89
CA THR A 61 5.37 -33.79 14.02
C THR A 61 4.58 -34.57 12.96
N THR A 62 3.50 -33.99 12.44
CA THR A 62 2.53 -34.70 11.56
C THR A 62 2.47 -34.16 10.14
N THR A 63 2.95 -32.94 9.90
CA THR A 63 2.80 -32.17 8.64
C THR A 63 1.36 -31.82 8.25
N GLU A 64 0.38 -32.03 9.14
CA GLU A 64 -1.04 -31.74 8.86
C GLU A 64 -1.32 -30.22 8.79
N LYS A 65 -1.80 -29.75 7.63
CA LYS A 65 -2.05 -28.30 7.36
C LYS A 65 -3.51 -27.86 7.48
N SER A 66 -4.45 -28.81 7.53
CA SER A 66 -5.91 -28.59 7.53
C SER A 66 -6.33 -27.54 8.57
N ARG A 67 -5.71 -27.56 9.74
CA ARG A 67 -6.01 -26.68 10.87
C ARG A 67 -5.71 -25.20 10.63
N PHE A 68 -4.86 -24.88 9.65
CA PHE A 68 -4.51 -23.50 9.34
C PHE A 68 -5.43 -22.84 8.31
N GLN A 69 -6.39 -23.57 7.70
CA GLN A 69 -7.29 -23.01 6.67
C GLN A 69 -8.05 -21.76 7.16
N THR A 70 -8.36 -21.70 8.45
CA THR A 70 -9.07 -20.56 9.03
C THR A 70 -8.30 -19.24 8.99
N ILE A 71 -6.99 -19.26 8.67
CA ILE A 71 -6.20 -18.04 8.47
C ILE A 71 -6.61 -17.29 7.21
N GLU A 72 -7.15 -17.98 6.19
CA GLU A 72 -7.54 -17.35 4.92
C GLU A 72 -8.61 -16.27 5.13
N VAL A 73 -9.58 -16.57 5.99
CA VAL A 73 -10.63 -15.61 6.40
C VAL A 73 -10.03 -14.44 7.19
N ASP A 74 -9.04 -14.70 8.05
CA ASP A 74 -8.37 -13.65 8.81
C ASP A 74 -7.55 -12.72 7.90
N ILE A 75 -6.91 -13.27 6.85
CA ILE A 75 -6.20 -12.52 5.82
C ILE A 75 -7.18 -11.67 5.03
N GLU A 76 -8.26 -12.26 4.53
CA GLU A 76 -9.25 -11.54 3.71
C GLU A 76 -9.86 -10.36 4.45
N ASN A 77 -10.26 -10.56 5.71
CA ASN A 77 -10.81 -9.50 6.56
C ASN A 77 -9.84 -8.33 6.78
N LEU A 78 -8.53 -8.58 6.73
CA LEU A 78 -7.50 -7.55 6.90
C LEU A 78 -7.09 -6.92 5.57
N CYS A 79 -7.12 -7.68 4.47
CA CYS A 79 -6.66 -7.24 3.15
C CYS A 79 -7.75 -6.59 2.29
N GLN A 80 -9.04 -6.74 2.65
CA GLN A 80 -10.17 -6.10 1.97
C GLN A 80 -10.18 -6.33 0.45
N GLY A 81 -10.13 -7.60 0.01
CA GLY A 81 -10.02 -7.94 -1.41
C GLY A 81 -8.69 -7.56 -2.05
N GLY A 82 -7.63 -7.40 -1.24
CA GLY A 82 -6.28 -7.09 -1.69
C GLY A 82 -5.95 -5.60 -1.79
N ARG A 83 -6.86 -4.70 -1.40
CA ARG A 83 -6.73 -3.25 -1.62
C ARG A 83 -6.20 -2.45 -0.43
N VAL A 84 -5.79 -3.14 0.64
CA VAL A 84 -5.48 -2.49 1.92
C VAL A 84 -4.35 -1.46 1.88
N ALA A 85 -3.49 -1.50 0.86
CA ALA A 85 -2.34 -0.62 0.71
C ALA A 85 -2.38 0.23 -0.57
N GLU A 86 -3.48 0.20 -1.33
CA GLU A 86 -3.60 0.99 -2.57
C GLU A 86 -3.56 2.49 -2.25
N VAL A 87 -2.69 3.24 -2.94
CA VAL A 87 -2.60 4.70 -2.84
C VAL A 87 -3.19 5.32 -4.11
N LEU A 88 -4.42 5.82 -4.01
CA LEU A 88 -5.19 6.32 -5.16
C LEU A 88 -5.57 7.80 -4.98
N PRO A 89 -4.66 8.74 -5.29
CA PRO A 89 -4.93 10.17 -5.13
C PRO A 89 -6.16 10.62 -5.91
N ARG A 90 -6.98 11.43 -5.25
CA ARG A 90 -8.22 11.99 -5.78
C ARG A 90 -8.26 13.50 -5.61
N LEU A 91 -8.63 14.19 -6.68
CA LEU A 91 -8.82 15.63 -6.69
C LEU A 91 -10.07 16.02 -5.85
N LEU A 92 -9.90 16.97 -4.94
CA LEU A 92 -10.96 17.53 -4.10
C LEU A 92 -11.64 18.76 -4.71
N VAL A 93 -10.88 19.51 -5.51
CA VAL A 93 -11.34 20.75 -6.15
C VAL A 93 -11.80 20.51 -7.58
N VAL A 94 -12.70 21.35 -8.08
CA VAL A 94 -13.09 21.31 -9.50
C VAL A 94 -12.00 21.95 -10.38
N GLU A 95 -11.88 21.50 -11.62
CA GLU A 95 -10.85 21.93 -12.59
C GLU A 95 -10.76 23.45 -12.76
N ASN A 96 -11.90 24.15 -12.80
CA ASN A 96 -11.94 25.61 -12.88
C ASN A 96 -11.30 26.31 -11.68
N VAL A 97 -11.39 25.72 -10.49
CA VAL A 97 -10.73 26.23 -9.28
C VAL A 97 -9.23 25.97 -9.36
N LEU A 98 -8.83 24.82 -9.87
CA LEU A 98 -7.43 24.45 -10.07
C LEU A 98 -6.70 25.45 -10.98
N HIS A 99 -7.30 25.82 -12.12
CA HIS A 99 -6.74 26.86 -13.01
C HIS A 99 -6.62 28.24 -12.32
N LYS A 100 -7.52 28.57 -11.40
CA LYS A 100 -7.40 29.81 -10.61
C LYS A 100 -6.23 29.74 -9.63
N ILE A 101 -6.04 28.61 -8.96
CA ILE A 101 -4.90 28.38 -8.04
C ILE A 101 -3.57 28.53 -8.80
N VAL A 102 -3.49 28.02 -10.04
CA VAL A 102 -2.35 28.24 -10.94
C VAL A 102 -2.16 29.72 -11.27
N SER A 103 -3.24 30.42 -11.65
CA SER A 103 -3.17 31.86 -11.96
C SER A 103 -2.73 32.74 -10.78
N MET A 104 -2.97 32.25 -9.56
CA MET A 104 -2.53 32.88 -8.31
C MET A 104 -1.06 32.56 -7.96
N GLY A 105 -0.40 31.68 -8.70
CA GLY A 105 0.99 31.27 -8.48
C GLY A 105 1.19 30.35 -7.28
N MET A 106 0.13 29.74 -6.74
CA MET A 106 0.23 28.82 -5.59
C MET A 106 0.78 27.45 -5.99
N ILE A 107 0.47 27.03 -7.21
CA ILE A 107 0.98 25.82 -7.85
C ILE A 107 1.41 26.18 -9.28
N ASP A 108 2.31 25.40 -9.86
CA ASP A 108 2.80 25.61 -11.23
C ASP A 108 2.05 24.72 -12.25
N GLU A 109 2.44 24.83 -13.51
CA GLU A 109 1.86 24.02 -14.59
C GLU A 109 2.17 22.53 -14.41
N GLU A 110 3.31 22.18 -13.80
CA GLU A 110 3.67 20.79 -13.53
C GLU A 110 2.77 20.16 -12.47
N ASP A 111 2.49 20.91 -11.41
CA ASP A 111 1.54 20.55 -10.36
C ASP A 111 0.13 20.36 -10.94
N LEU A 112 -0.31 21.27 -11.83
CA LEU A 112 -1.59 21.18 -12.51
C LEU A 112 -1.73 19.87 -13.28
N GLN A 113 -0.72 19.47 -14.05
CA GLN A 113 -0.76 18.23 -14.84
C GLN A 113 -0.88 16.99 -13.95
N VAL A 114 -0.20 16.96 -12.79
CA VAL A 114 -0.32 15.86 -11.81
C VAL A 114 -1.71 15.85 -11.16
N ALA A 115 -2.20 17.00 -10.72
CA ALA A 115 -3.51 17.15 -10.09
C ALA A 115 -4.65 16.67 -11.01
N LEU A 116 -4.60 17.00 -12.31
CA LEU A 116 -5.59 16.55 -13.31
C LEU A 116 -5.60 15.03 -13.53
N ARG A 117 -4.56 14.31 -13.11
CA ARG A 117 -4.49 12.84 -13.17
C ARG A 117 -4.88 12.17 -11.84
N CYS A 118 -5.21 12.93 -10.80
CA CYS A 118 -5.68 12.41 -9.51
C CYS A 118 -7.17 12.04 -9.57
N THR A 119 -7.49 10.92 -10.22
CA THR A 119 -8.89 10.50 -10.49
C THR A 119 -9.48 9.58 -9.42
N GLY A 120 -8.69 9.20 -8.40
CA GLY A 120 -9.04 8.12 -7.47
C GLY A 120 -9.01 6.72 -8.09
N LYS A 121 -8.46 6.58 -9.31
CA LYS A 121 -8.30 5.29 -10.04
C LYS A 121 -6.87 5.08 -10.56
N THR A 122 -6.00 6.04 -10.30
CA THR A 122 -4.67 6.16 -10.86
C THR A 122 -3.71 6.31 -9.71
N SER A 123 -2.70 5.45 -9.67
CA SER A 123 -1.67 5.47 -8.65
C SER A 123 -0.54 6.45 -8.99
N PRO A 124 0.29 6.86 -8.02
CA PRO A 124 1.42 7.76 -8.26
C PRO A 124 2.40 7.24 -9.32
N LEU A 125 2.67 5.93 -9.35
CA LEU A 125 3.56 5.32 -10.34
C LEU A 125 2.97 5.39 -11.74
N ARG A 126 1.66 5.17 -11.88
CA ARG A 126 0.97 5.30 -13.16
C ARG A 126 1.00 6.75 -13.66
N ILE A 127 0.74 7.72 -12.78
CA ILE A 127 0.84 9.16 -13.10
C ILE A 127 2.25 9.51 -13.58
N ALA A 128 3.28 9.02 -12.89
CA ALA A 128 4.68 9.23 -13.28
C ALA A 128 4.99 8.69 -14.68
N ARG A 129 4.50 7.49 -15.01
CA ARG A 129 4.63 6.89 -16.35
C ARG A 129 3.91 7.71 -17.42
N GLU A 130 2.67 8.14 -17.15
CA GLU A 130 1.87 8.93 -18.10
C GLU A 130 2.48 10.31 -18.39
N LEU A 131 3.13 10.92 -17.39
CA LEU A 131 3.77 12.24 -17.50
C LEU A 131 5.27 12.17 -17.85
N SER A 132 5.84 10.98 -18.04
CA SER A 132 7.29 10.78 -18.25
C SER A 132 8.16 11.44 -17.17
N LYS A 133 7.71 11.38 -15.91
CA LYS A 133 8.40 11.92 -14.73
C LYS A 133 8.93 10.81 -13.83
N SER A 134 9.83 11.14 -12.92
CA SER A 134 10.24 10.20 -11.89
C SER A 134 9.13 10.03 -10.85
N ARG A 135 9.05 8.86 -10.22
CA ARG A 135 8.11 8.59 -9.12
C ARG A 135 8.30 9.60 -7.97
N ASN A 136 9.55 9.96 -7.67
CA ASN A 136 9.86 10.90 -6.59
C ASN A 136 9.32 12.30 -6.89
N ASP A 137 9.42 12.76 -8.14
CA ASP A 137 8.88 14.06 -8.53
C ASP A 137 7.36 14.10 -8.38
N VAL A 138 6.68 13.05 -8.85
CA VAL A 138 5.23 12.93 -8.69
C VAL A 138 4.82 12.87 -7.20
N ASN A 139 5.52 12.09 -6.38
CA ASN A 139 5.23 12.02 -4.94
C ASN A 139 5.44 13.36 -4.23
N ASN A 140 6.49 14.11 -4.58
CA ASN A 140 6.73 15.45 -4.03
C ASN A 140 5.61 16.42 -4.39
N ILE A 141 5.15 16.38 -5.64
CA ILE A 141 4.02 17.19 -6.11
C ILE A 141 2.73 16.78 -5.39
N LEU A 142 2.43 15.48 -5.30
CA LEU A 142 1.24 14.98 -4.61
C LEU A 142 1.23 15.41 -3.13
N HIS A 143 2.38 15.36 -2.45
CA HIS A 143 2.48 15.83 -1.07
C HIS A 143 2.25 17.34 -0.94
N LYS A 144 2.77 18.13 -1.88
CA LYS A 144 2.49 19.59 -1.95
C LYS A 144 0.99 19.85 -2.17
N LEU A 145 0.35 19.11 -3.08
CA LEU A 145 -1.08 19.25 -3.37
C LEU A 145 -1.97 18.84 -2.18
N GLU A 146 -1.57 17.80 -1.44
CA GLU A 146 -2.22 17.38 -0.20
C GLU A 146 -2.16 18.46 0.87
N GLN A 147 -0.98 19.08 1.09
CA GLN A 147 -0.81 20.18 2.05
C GLN A 147 -1.66 21.43 1.72
N LEU A 148 -2.08 21.59 0.46
CA LEU A 148 -2.94 22.68 0.00
C LEU A 148 -4.43 22.29 -0.04
N ASP A 149 -4.80 21.11 0.48
CA ASP A 149 -6.15 20.56 0.44
C ASP A 149 -6.72 20.42 -0.99
N ILE A 150 -5.84 20.21 -1.99
CA ILE A 150 -6.22 20.05 -3.40
C ILE A 150 -6.50 18.58 -3.73
N VAL A 151 -5.76 17.66 -3.13
CA VAL A 151 -5.84 16.20 -3.34
C VAL A 151 -5.94 15.49 -2.00
N ASN A 152 -6.64 14.35 -1.97
CA ASN A 152 -6.60 13.38 -0.86
C ASN A 152 -6.27 11.96 -1.36
N PHE A 153 -5.99 11.06 -0.43
CA PHE A 153 -5.72 9.64 -0.68
C PHE A 153 -6.80 8.75 -0.06
#